data_AF-A0A0B6YYL7-F1
#
_entry.id   AF-A0A0B6YYL7-F1
#
_cell.length_a   1.000
_cell.length_b   1.000
_cell.length_c   1.000
_cell.angle_alpha   90.00
_cell.angle_beta   90.00
_cell.angle_gamma   90.00
#
_symmetry.space_group_name_H-M   'P 1'
#
loop_
_entity.id
_entity.type
_entity.pdbx_description
1 polymer ?
#
loop_
_entity_poly.entity_id
_entity_poly.type
_entity_poly.pdbx_seq_one_letter_code
_entity_poly.pdbx_strand_id
1 'polypeptide(L)' 'ENRHGHRLYKRFTQKVVAFCCGQAWVTDHHFVVARHVFNMPGYIETLEDLQHFISKMAAEPLSLEHPPWEIQIL' A
#
# COMPACT_ATOMS: atom_id res chain seq x y z
N GLU A 1 -10.78 -7.38 -13.93
CA GLU A 1 -10.59 -6.53 -15.12
C GLU A 1 -11.96 -6.03 -15.58
N ASN A 2 -12.04 -4.93 -16.33
CA ASN A 2 -13.31 -4.54 -16.96
C ASN A 2 -13.64 -5.49 -18.14
N ARG A 3 -14.80 -5.30 -18.77
CA ARG A 3 -15.23 -6.09 -19.95
C ARG A 3 -14.30 -5.98 -21.17
N HIS A 4 -13.29 -5.12 -21.11
CA HIS A 4 -12.30 -4.88 -22.17
C HIS A 4 -10.89 -5.36 -21.76
N GLY A 5 -10.75 -6.13 -20.68
CA GLY A 5 -9.44 -6.63 -20.21
C GLY A 5 -8.56 -5.56 -19.56
N HIS A 6 -9.07 -4.35 -19.30
CA HIS A 6 -8.32 -3.32 -18.60
C HIS A 6 -8.45 -3.49 -17.08
N ARG A 7 -7.34 -3.31 -16.38
CA ARG A 7 -7.36 -3.15 -14.92
C ARG A 7 -8.19 -1.91 -14.57
N LEU A 8 -9.25 -2.10 -13.78
CA LEU A 8 -10.15 -1.03 -13.32
C LEU A 8 -9.43 -0.02 -12.42
N TYR A 9 -8.43 -0.49 -11.65
CA TYR A 9 -7.77 0.29 -10.61
C TYR A 9 -6.25 0.30 -10.79
N LYS A 10 -5.76 0.87 -11.89
CA LYS A 10 -4.33 0.86 -12.25
C LYS A 10 -3.42 1.43 -11.17
N ARG A 11 -3.87 2.48 -10.46
CA ARG A 11 -3.09 3.16 -9.40
C ARG A 11 -2.66 2.25 -8.26
N PHE A 12 -3.49 1.28 -7.87
CA PHE A 12 -3.15 0.32 -6.81
C PHE A 12 -2.09 -0.71 -7.22
N THR A 13 -1.77 -0.78 -8.51
CA THR A 13 -0.75 -1.68 -9.06
C THR A 13 0.43 -0.92 -9.64
N GLN A 14 0.59 0.36 -9.31
CA GLN A 14 1.69 1.20 -9.82
C GLN A 14 2.60 1.67 -8.68
N LYS A 15 3.91 1.71 -8.94
CA LYS A 15 4.92 2.26 -8.05
C LYS A 15 5.65 3.43 -8.69
N VAL A 16 6.27 4.27 -7.87
CA VAL A 16 7.10 5.38 -8.34
C VAL A 16 8.50 4.86 -8.63
N VAL A 17 8.99 5.07 -9.85
CA VAL A 17 10.35 4.70 -10.26
C VAL A 17 11.11 5.95 -10.67
N ALA A 18 12.36 6.05 -10.22
CA ALA A 18 13.28 7.11 -10.63
C ALA A 18 13.95 6.76 -11.97
N PHE A 19 13.97 7.73 -12.87
CA PHE A 19 14.62 7.70 -14.16
C PHE A 19 15.66 8.82 -14.23
N CYS A 20 16.56 8.77 -15.21
CA CYS A 20 17.56 9.82 -15.44
C CYS A 20 16.95 11.21 -15.70
N CYS A 21 15.68 11.29 -16.12
CA CYS A 21 14.96 12.53 -16.44
C CYS A 21 13.83 12.88 -15.46
N GLY A 22 13.72 12.19 -14.30
CA GLY A 22 12.67 12.47 -13.32
C GLY A 22 12.07 11.20 -12.73
N GLN A 23 10.79 11.26 -12.33
CA GLN A 23 10.07 10.15 -11.72
C GLN A 23 8.79 9.86 -12.47
N ALA A 24 8.40 8.59 -12.55
CA ALA A 24 7.14 8.20 -13.17
C ALA A 24 6.45 7.05 -12.43
N TRP A 25 5.12 7.00 -12.57
CA TRP A 25 4.30 5.88 -12.11
C TRP A 25 4.36 4.74 -13.13
N VAL A 26 4.87 3.60 -12.70
CA VAL A 26 5.05 2.41 -13.56
C VAL A 26 4.27 1.25 -12.98
N THR A 27 3.68 0.42 -13.84
CA THR A 27 2.99 -0.80 -13.40
C THR A 27 3.98 -1.74 -12.72
N ASP A 28 3.66 -2.17 -11.51
CA ASP A 28 4.39 -3.23 -10.83
C ASP A 28 3.92 -4.60 -11.37
N HIS A 29 4.80 -5.26 -12.12
CA HIS A 29 4.56 -6.59 -12.67
C HIS A 29 4.63 -7.70 -11.61
N HIS A 30 5.22 -7.41 -10.44
CA HIS A 30 5.33 -8.34 -9.32
C HIS A 30 4.38 -7.97 -8.18
N PHE A 31 3.30 -7.25 -8.48
CA PHE A 31 2.28 -6.87 -7.51
C PHE A 31 1.67 -8.10 -6.81
N VAL A 32 1.69 -8.08 -5.47
CA VAL A 32 1.09 -9.12 -4.63
C VAL A 32 0.22 -8.45 -3.56
N VAL A 33 -1.10 -8.64 -3.64
CA VAL A 33 -2.08 -8.01 -2.73
C VAL A 33 -1.83 -8.33 -1.25
N ALA A 34 -1.33 -9.54 -0.97
CA ALA A 34 -1.01 -9.99 0.40
C ALA A 34 0.11 -9.17 1.07
N ARG A 35 0.86 -8.35 0.32
CA ARG A 35 1.87 -7.41 0.87
C ARG A 35 1.29 -6.05 1.25
N HIS A 36 0.01 -5.83 1.02
CA HIS A 36 -0.65 -4.55 1.29
C HIS A 36 -1.88 -4.68 2.18
N VAL A 37 -2.36 -5.89 2.44
CA VAL A 37 -3.53 -6.13 3.30
C VAL A 37 -3.05 -6.91 4.52
N PHE A 38 -3.14 -6.26 5.68
CA PHE A 38 -2.67 -6.79 6.94
C PHE A 38 -3.82 -6.87 7.93
N ASN A 39 -3.78 -7.89 8.79
CA ASN A 39 -4.66 -7.94 9.94
C ASN A 39 -4.05 -7.11 11.06
N MET A 40 -4.88 -6.35 11.76
CA MET A 40 -4.46 -5.62 12.93
C MET A 40 -3.84 -6.59 13.96
N PRO A 41 -2.71 -6.21 14.59
CA PRO A 41 -2.12 -7.02 15.63
C PRO A 41 -3.08 -7.26 16.80
N GLY A 42 -3.13 -8.51 17.29
CA GLY A 42 -4.04 -8.90 18.36
C GLY A 42 -3.77 -8.29 19.74
N TYR A 43 -2.71 -7.50 19.90
CA TYR A 43 -2.42 -6.77 21.15
C TYR A 43 -3.20 -5.44 21.25
N ILE A 44 -3.91 -5.03 20.18
CA ILE A 44 -4.69 -3.79 20.17
C ILE A 44 -6.07 -4.10 20.73
N GLU A 45 -6.26 -3.78 22.01
CA GLU A 45 -7.49 -4.07 22.75
C GLU A 45 -8.27 -2.80 23.11
N THR A 46 -7.56 -1.67 23.27
CA THR A 46 -8.15 -0.40 23.69
C THR A 46 -8.11 0.66 22.59
N LEU A 47 -8.90 1.72 22.77
CA LEU A 47 -8.86 2.89 21.90
C LEU A 47 -7.48 3.59 21.93
N GLU A 48 -6.81 3.57 23.08
CA GLU A 48 -5.47 4.15 23.23
C GLU A 48 -4.44 3.36 22.41
N ASP A 49 -4.49 2.02 22.47
CA ASP A 49 -3.64 1.15 21.65
C ASP A 49 -3.84 1.40 20.15
N LEU A 50 -5.10 1.56 19.74
CA LEU A 50 -5.46 1.86 18.35
C LEU A 50 -4.90 3.22 17.90
N GLN A 51 -5.06 4.26 18.72
CA GLN A 51 -4.52 5.59 18.43
C GLN A 51 -2.99 5.58 18.33
N HIS A 52 -2.32 4.88 19.24
CA HIS A 52 -0.87 4.73 19.21
C HIS A 52 -0.41 3.98 17.96
N PHE A 53 -1.08 2.88 17.61
CA PHE A 53 -0.79 2.10 16.42
C PHE A 53 -0.94 2.91 15.13
N ILE A 54 -2.07 3.61 14.95
CA ILE A 54 -2.29 4.46 13.78
C ILE A 54 -1.25 5.57 13.70
N SER A 55 -0.92 6.20 14.83
CA SER A 55 0.08 7.27 14.89
C SER A 55 1.47 6.77 14.46
N LYS A 56 1.85 5.57 14.91
CA LYS A 56 3.09 4.92 14.50
C LYS A 56 3.10 4.61 13.00
N MET A 57 2.06 3.96 12.49
CA MET A 57 1.94 3.60 11.07
C MET A 57 1.97 4.84 10.15
N ALA A 58 1.32 5.94 10.55
CA ALA A 58 1.30 7.17 9.77
C ALA A 58 2.65 7.91 9.74
N ALA A 59 3.52 7.66 10.73
CA ALA A 59 4.86 8.25 10.80
C ALA A 59 5.90 7.46 10.00
N GLU A 60 5.64 6.18 9.71
CA GLU A 60 6.57 5.32 8.96
C GLU A 60 6.41 5.54 7.44
N PRO A 61 7.51 5.77 6.70
CA PRO A 61 7.44 5.94 5.26
C PRO A 61 7.12 4.60 4.58
N LEU A 62 6.21 4.64 3.60
CA LEU A 62 5.92 3.48 2.76
C LEU A 62 7.10 3.12 1.86
N SER A 63 7.28 1.82 1.61
CA SER A 63 8.29 1.32 0.69
C SER A 63 8.01 1.80 -0.74
N LEU A 64 9.05 2.30 -1.41
CA LEU A 64 8.99 2.68 -2.83
C LEU A 64 9.20 1.48 -3.77
N GLU A 65 9.55 0.30 -3.23
CA GLU A 65 9.75 -0.92 -4.02
C GLU A 65 8.43 -1.52 -4.54
N HIS A 66 7.31 -1.13 -3.93
CA HIS A 66 5.95 -1.60 -4.21
C HIS A 66 4.99 -0.40 -4.34
N PRO A 67 3.76 -0.61 -4.82
CA PRO A 67 2.74 0.44 -4.79
C PRO A 67 2.57 1.01 -3.36
N PRO A 68 2.59 2.34 -3.18
CA PRO A 68 2.67 2.96 -1.87
C PRO A 68 1.28 3.07 -1.23
N TRP A 69 0.72 1.93 -0.82
CA TRP A 69 -0.53 1.87 -0.06
C TRP A 69 -0.58 0.59 0.79
N GLU A 70 -1.31 0.69 1.90
CA GLU A 70 -1.58 -0.44 2.80
C GLU A 70 -2.99 -0.32 3.37
N ILE A 71 -3.57 -1.46 3.74
CA ILE A 71 -4.87 -1.59 4.39
C ILE A 71 -4.68 -2.43 5.64
N GLN A 72 -5.09 -1.90 6.78
CA GLN A 72 -5.15 -2.60 8.06
C GLN A 72 -6.61 -2.99 8.32
N ILE A 73 -6.88 -4.29 8.43
CA ILE A 73 -8.20 -4.85 8.74
C ILE A 73 -8.35 -4.97 10.25
N LEU A 74 -9.41 -4.36 10.78
CA LEU A 74 -9.82 -4.43 12.18
C LEU A 74 -10.59 -5.72 12.47
#